data_AF-A0A949QCL4-F1
#
_entry.id   AF-A0A949QCL4-F1
#
_cell.length_a   1.000
_cell.length_b   1.000
_cell.length_c   1.000
_cell.angle_alpha   90.00
_cell.angle_beta   90.00
_cell.angle_gamma   90.00
#
_symmetry.space_group_name_H-M   'P 1'
#
loop_
_entity.id
_entity.type
_entity.pdbx_description
1 polymer ?
#
loop_
_entity_poly.entity_id
_entity_poly.type
_entity_poly.pdbx_seq_one_letter_code
_entity_poly.pdbx_strand_id
1 'polypeptide(L)' 'MNIPAKSLAEVTNQALHVLTREIGSVDTMRFIGQFSTGTGNYTEERALLFDHLSLDDLFAEIREQQNVKK' A
#
# COMPACT_ATOMS: atom_id res chain seq x y z
N MET A 1 -17.47 -18.80 8.80
CA MET A 1 -18.21 -18.28 7.63
C MET A 1 -17.26 -18.26 6.46
N ASN A 2 -17.55 -18.99 5.38
CA ASN A 2 -16.79 -18.90 4.13
C ASN A 2 -17.38 -17.74 3.34
N ILE A 3 -16.77 -16.56 3.41
CA ILE A 3 -17.19 -15.42 2.58
C ILE A 3 -16.70 -15.75 1.16
N PRO A 4 -17.59 -15.98 0.17
CA PRO A 4 -17.16 -16.14 -1.20
C PRO A 4 -16.50 -14.83 -1.63
N ALA A 5 -15.18 -14.84 -1.71
CA ALA A 5 -14.42 -13.69 -2.14
C ALA A 5 -14.76 -13.39 -3.60
N LYS A 6 -15.08 -12.13 -3.90
CA LYS A 6 -15.20 -11.67 -5.29
C LYS A 6 -13.90 -12.03 -6.00
N SER A 7 -14.04 -12.60 -7.19
CA SER A 7 -12.91 -12.78 -8.09
C SER A 7 -12.28 -11.44 -8.41
N LEU A 8 -10.99 -11.45 -8.76
CA LEU A 8 -10.30 -10.22 -9.19
C LEU A 8 -10.99 -9.59 -10.41
N ALA A 9 -11.60 -10.40 -11.28
CA ALA A 9 -12.37 -9.91 -12.42
C ALA A 9 -13.60 -9.10 -11.99
N GLU A 10 -14.34 -9.56 -10.97
CA GLU A 10 -15.50 -8.84 -10.44
C GLU A 10 -15.09 -7.52 -9.77
N VAL A 11 -14.00 -7.53 -8.99
CA VAL A 11 -13.46 -6.32 -8.37
C VAL A 11 -13.00 -5.32 -9.44
N THR A 12 -12.32 -5.81 -10.47
CA THR A 12 -11.84 -4.97 -11.59
C THR A 12 -13.00 -4.35 -12.34
N ASN A 13 -14.02 -5.12 -12.71
CA ASN A 13 -15.20 -4.60 -13.41
C ASN A 13 -15.94 -3.54 -12.58
N GLN A 14 -16.07 -3.76 -11.27
CA GLN A 14 -16.65 -2.77 -10.37
C GLN A 14 -15.83 -1.48 -10.34
N ALA A 15 -14.50 -1.58 -10.26
CA ALA A 15 -13.61 -0.42 -10.27
C ALA A 15 -13.68 0.36 -11.59
N LEU A 16 -13.67 -0.35 -12.73
CA LEU A 16 -13.81 0.26 -14.06
C LEU A 16 -15.13 1.05 -14.18
N HIS A 17 -16.23 0.52 -13.65
CA HIS A 17 -17.51 1.21 -13.66
C HIS A 17 -17.48 2.49 -12.82
N VAL A 18 -16.90 2.42 -11.62
CA VAL A 18 -16.74 3.60 -10.75
C VAL A 18 -15.86 4.65 -11.44
N LEU A 19 -14.67 4.28 -11.94
CA LEU A 19 -13.76 5.21 -12.60
C LEU A 19 -14.41 5.84 -13.83
N THR A 20 -15.06 5.04 -14.69
CA THR A 20 -15.74 5.56 -15.88
C THR A 20 -16.83 6.55 -15.53
N ARG A 21 -17.55 6.33 -14.42
CA ARG A 21 -18.61 7.23 -13.95
C ARG A 21 -18.05 8.53 -13.39
N GLU A 22 -16.97 8.48 -12.62
CA GLU A 22 -16.44 9.65 -11.91
C GLU A 22 -15.51 10.52 -12.78
N ILE A 23 -14.68 9.89 -13.61
CA ILE A 23 -13.66 10.59 -14.41
C ILE A 23 -13.84 10.42 -15.93
N GLY A 24 -14.87 9.70 -16.38
CA GLY A 24 -15.11 9.46 -17.80
C GLY A 24 -14.23 8.38 -18.40
N SER A 25 -14.64 7.87 -19.56
CA SER A 25 -13.99 6.73 -20.22
C SER A 25 -12.57 7.04 -20.71
N VAL A 26 -12.33 8.25 -21.22
CA VAL A 26 -11.01 8.67 -21.73
C VAL A 26 -9.97 8.70 -20.61
N ASP A 27 -10.28 9.35 -19.49
CA ASP A 27 -9.34 9.46 -18.37
C ASP A 27 -9.22 8.14 -17.58
N THR A 28 -10.27 7.32 -17.55
CA THR A 28 -10.20 5.94 -17.03
C THR A 28 -9.19 5.09 -17.81
N MET A 29 -9.20 5.16 -19.15
CA MET A 29 -8.22 4.42 -19.95
C MET A 29 -6.79 4.93 -19.75
N ARG A 30 -6.61 6.25 -19.56
CA ARG A 30 -5.30 6.82 -19.20
C ARG A 30 -4.83 6.35 -17.82
N PHE A 31 -5.73 6.29 -16.84
CA PHE A 31 -5.45 5.80 -15.48
C PHE A 31 -5.02 4.33 -15.49
N ILE A 32 -5.73 3.46 -16.21
CA ILE A 32 -5.36 2.03 -16.33
C ILE A 32 -4.03 1.87 -17.06
N GLY A 33 -3.81 2.68 -18.10
CA GLY A 33 -2.58 2.70 -18.89
C GLY A 33 -1.40 3.39 -18.20
N GLN A 34 -1.59 3.94 -16.99
CA GLN A 34 -0.52 4.56 -16.22
C GLN A 34 0.48 3.49 -15.77
N PHE A 35 1.54 3.31 -16.56
CA PHE A 35 2.79 2.77 -16.05
C PHE A 35 3.65 3.94 -15.56
N SER A 36 3.69 4.15 -14.25
CA SER A 36 4.70 5.02 -13.63
C SER A 36 5.77 4.14 -13.00
N THR A 37 7.03 4.46 -13.19
CA THR A 37 8.17 3.83 -12.49
C THR A 37 8.21 4.12 -10.98
N GLY A 38 7.10 4.61 -10.41
CA GLY A 38 7.08 5.32 -9.14
C GLY A 38 7.66 6.73 -9.29
N THR A 39 7.35 7.59 -8.33
CA THR A 39 8.04 8.87 -8.12
C THR A 39 8.60 8.86 -6.71
N GLY A 40 9.70 9.58 -6.49
CA GLY A 40 10.36 9.63 -5.19
C GLY A 40 11.70 8.91 -5.20
N ASN A 41 12.49 9.16 -4.16
CA ASN A 41 13.76 8.52 -3.94
C ASN A 41 13.63 7.65 -2.70
N TYR A 42 13.23 6.38 -2.89
CA TYR A 42 13.05 5.43 -1.80
C TYR A 42 14.29 5.34 -0.90
N THR A 43 15.49 5.50 -1.44
CA THR A 43 16.73 5.50 -0.64
C THR A 43 16.79 6.67 0.33
N GLU A 44 16.46 7.89 -0.12
CA GLU A 44 16.42 9.09 0.73
C GLU A 44 15.25 9.06 1.70
N GLU A 45 14.07 8.67 1.23
CA GLU A 45 12.85 8.57 2.05
C GLU A 45 13.02 7.53 3.17
N ARG A 46 13.64 6.39 2.86
CA ARG A 46 13.98 5.37 3.84
C ARG A 46 14.99 5.91 4.87
N ALA A 47 15.99 6.66 4.44
CA ALA A 47 16.97 7.26 5.36
C ALA A 47 16.28 8.21 6.35
N LEU A 48 15.39 9.11 5.88
CA LEU A 48 14.63 10.01 6.74
C LEU A 48 13.78 9.26 7.79
N LEU A 49 13.16 8.14 7.40
CA LEU A 49 12.29 7.37 8.27
C LEU A 49 13.05 6.51 9.29
N PHE A 50 14.28 6.06 8.99
CA PHE A 50 14.91 4.98 9.74
C PHE A 50 16.37 5.20 10.16
N ASP A 51 17.07 6.23 9.67
CA ASP A 51 18.49 6.45 10.04
C ASP A 51 18.68 6.81 11.53
N HIS A 52 17.62 7.31 12.17
CA HIS A 52 17.64 7.60 13.60
C HIS A 52 17.40 6.36 14.47
N LEU A 53 17.06 5.21 13.87
CA LEU A 53 16.70 4.00 14.59
C LEU A 53 17.90 3.05 14.61
N SER A 54 18.46 2.79 15.79
CA SER A 54 19.50 1.77 15.93
C SER A 54 18.89 0.38 16.07
N LEU A 55 19.68 -0.65 15.75
CA LEU A 55 19.26 -2.03 16.00
C LEU A 55 19.05 -2.30 17.50
N ASP A 56 19.80 -1.62 18.36
CA ASP A 56 19.68 -1.77 19.82
C ASP A 56 18.33 -1.21 20.32
N ASP A 57 17.89 -0.05 19.78
CA ASP A 57 16.57 0.51 20.08
C ASP A 57 15.45 -0.44 19.66
N LEU A 58 15.61 -1.08 18.50
CA LEU A 58 14.66 -2.03 17.95
C LEU A 58 14.57 -3.30 18.82
N PHE A 59 15.72 -3.82 19.29
CA PHE A 59 15.75 -4.95 20.21
C PHE A 59 15.20 -4.61 21.60
N ALA A 60 15.40 -3.38 22.08
CA ALA A 60 14.84 -2.91 23.33
C ALA A 60 13.30 -2.88 23.25
N GLU A 61 12.74 -2.31 22.18
CA GLU A 61 11.29 -2.23 21.97
C GLU A 61 10.64 -3.62 21.89
N ILE A 62 11.26 -4.57 21.17
CA ILE A 62 10.78 -5.95 21.09
C ILE A 62 10.72 -6.60 22.49
N ARG A 63 11.74 -6.39 23.32
CA ARG A 63 11.80 -6.94 24.68
C ARG A 63 10.76 -6.30 25.59
N GLU A 64 10.53 -5.00 25.49
CA GLU A 64 9.46 -4.32 26.23
C GLU A 64 8.08 -4.88 25.85
N GLN A 65 7.79 -5.04 24.56
CA GLN A 65 6.51 -5.62 24.12
C GLN A 65 6.31 -7.06 24.59
N GLN A 66 7.37 -7.84 24.73
CA GLN A 66 7.30 -9.20 25.27
C GLN A 66 7.08 -9.22 26.79
N ASN A 67 7.65 -8.26 27.52
CA ASN A 67 7.47 -8.15 28.97
C ASN A 67 6.08 -7.60 29.35
N VAL A 68 5.50 -6.71 28.54
CA VAL A 68 4.15 -6.15 28.76
C VAL A 68 3.04 -7.19 28.53
N LYS A 69 3.32 -8.29 27.82
CA LYS A 69 2.37 -9.40 27.58
C LYS A 69 2.39 -10.48 28.69
N LYS A 70 3.13 -10.28 29.77
CA LYS A 70 3.24 -11.18 30.92
C LYS A 70 2.46 -10.63 32.12
#